data_AF-A0A950VKA4-F1
#
_entry.id   AF-A0A950VKA4-F1
#
_cell.length_a   1.000
_cell.length_b   1.000
_cell.length_c   1.000
_cell.angle_alpha   90.00
_cell.angle_beta   90.00
_cell.angle_gamma   90.00
#
_symmetry.space_group_name_H-M   'P 1'
#
loop_
_entity.id
_entity.type
_entity.pdbx_description
1 polymer ?
#
loop_
_entity_poly.entity_id
_entity_poly.type
_entity_poly.pdbx_seq_one_letter_code
_entity_poly.pdbx_strand_id
1 'polypeptide(L)'
;MINNPLPRLDVDSPVRAGLLSYCRLRPGEIWTDPQGRHRVGCLDAADAGQVADLLGAEKAQLAIQDPPYNVAAFEDRELPDYLEWNRRWVENTLRHLAEHASLYVWLGADQSRGFQPLPDFMLLMRARKELEARSFITLRNQRGYGTQKNWMAVRQELLYYVKGRPPFHVQYTNQPKTLRGYYKKVKGKLTENLERSRSPNLRPGNVWTDIQQVFYRLEENVSGCYAQKPLLAMDRIVLASSDPGTVLVDFFGHSGTTLLSCERHGRRCFTGEIDPIFCEICIRRLERYRALGLLGWQNSHPFEAELGPVEPASYSKR
;
A
#
# COMPACT_ATOMS: atom_id res chain seq x y z
N MET A 1 15.45 -23.14 -3.68
CA MET A 1 15.20 -21.71 -3.41
C MET A 1 16.55 -21.02 -3.42
N ILE A 2 16.77 -20.09 -4.33
CA ILE A 2 18.02 -19.33 -4.39
C ILE A 2 18.01 -18.38 -3.18
N ASN A 3 19.08 -18.39 -2.39
CA ASN A 3 19.24 -17.54 -1.22
C ASN A 3 20.13 -16.36 -1.61
N ASN A 4 19.53 -15.30 -2.16
CA ASN A 4 20.25 -14.17 -2.76
C ASN A 4 19.50 -12.85 -2.54
N PRO A 5 19.37 -12.35 -1.30
CA PRO A 5 18.61 -11.12 -1.05
C PRO A 5 19.37 -9.88 -1.55
N LEU A 6 18.64 -8.90 -2.09
CA LEU A 6 19.19 -7.57 -2.36
C LEU A 6 19.25 -6.72 -1.08
N PRO A 7 20.26 -5.85 -0.95
CA PRO A 7 20.23 -4.78 0.04
C PRO A 7 19.08 -3.81 -0.23
N ARG A 8 18.83 -2.92 0.73
CA ARG A 8 17.89 -1.81 0.59
C ARG A 8 18.28 -0.94 -0.61
N LEU A 9 17.41 -0.92 -1.63
CA LEU A 9 17.68 -0.27 -2.91
C LEU A 9 17.57 1.26 -2.87
N ASP A 10 17.06 1.81 -1.76
CA ASP A 10 17.00 3.24 -1.49
C ASP A 10 18.34 3.84 -1.05
N VAL A 11 19.25 3.03 -0.49
CA VAL A 11 20.52 3.52 0.09
C VAL A 11 21.77 2.96 -0.58
N ASP A 12 21.69 1.80 -1.23
CA ASP A 12 22.84 1.10 -1.78
C ASP A 12 23.16 1.56 -3.22
N SER A 13 24.05 2.55 -3.34
CA SER A 13 24.39 3.19 -4.62
C SER A 13 25.07 2.25 -5.63
N PRO A 14 26.04 1.38 -5.26
CA PRO A 14 26.67 0.47 -6.22
C PRO A 14 25.72 -0.53 -6.89
N VAL A 15 24.86 -1.21 -6.10
CA VAL A 15 23.88 -2.17 -6.67
C VAL A 15 22.86 -1.41 -7.52
N ARG A 16 22.40 -0.26 -7.03
CA ARG A 16 21.44 0.60 -7.72
C ARG A 16 21.93 1.03 -9.11
N ALA A 17 23.19 1.47 -9.24
CA ALA A 17 23.74 1.92 -10.51
C ALA A 17 23.70 0.81 -11.59
N GLY A 18 23.97 -0.44 -11.21
CA GLY A 18 23.86 -1.59 -12.12
C GLY A 18 22.42 -1.88 -12.54
N LEU A 19 21.47 -1.76 -11.60
CA LEU A 19 20.06 -2.08 -11.84
C LEU A 19 19.34 -1.13 -12.80
N LEU A 20 19.75 0.14 -12.86
CA LEU A 20 19.14 1.13 -13.76
C LEU A 20 19.19 0.70 -15.23
N SER A 21 20.23 -0.02 -15.64
CA SER A 21 20.37 -0.51 -17.02
C SER A 21 19.32 -1.56 -17.41
N TYR A 22 18.67 -2.19 -16.43
CA TYR A 22 17.62 -3.20 -16.63
C TYR A 22 16.21 -2.65 -16.46
N CYS A 23 16.07 -1.36 -16.15
CA CYS A 23 14.77 -0.71 -15.98
C CYS A 23 14.20 -0.32 -17.34
N ARG A 24 12.94 -0.72 -17.60
CA ARG A 24 12.23 -0.38 -18.83
C ARG A 24 11.83 1.08 -18.92
N LEU A 25 11.64 1.73 -17.77
CA LEU A 25 11.16 3.10 -17.68
C LEU A 25 12.26 4.05 -17.23
N ARG A 26 12.27 5.23 -17.83
CA ARG A 26 12.98 6.43 -17.40
C ARG A 26 11.99 7.41 -16.77
N PRO A 27 12.47 8.42 -16.01
CA PRO A 27 11.59 9.47 -15.48
C PRO A 27 10.70 10.09 -16.56
N GLY A 28 9.40 10.17 -16.28
CA GLY A 28 8.36 10.66 -17.18
C GLY A 28 7.76 9.59 -18.11
N GLU A 29 8.33 8.39 -18.20
CA GLU A 29 7.81 7.33 -19.07
C GLU A 29 6.74 6.47 -18.37
N ILE A 30 5.82 5.93 -19.18
CA ILE A 30 4.72 5.09 -18.72
C ILE A 30 4.78 3.76 -19.47
N TRP A 31 4.86 2.66 -18.71
CA TRP A 31 4.64 1.32 -19.21
C TRP A 31 3.13 1.03 -19.23
N THR A 32 2.63 0.55 -20.36
CA THR A 32 1.26 0.04 -20.47
C THR A 32 1.31 -1.48 -20.56
N ASP A 33 0.50 -2.12 -19.71
CA ASP A 33 0.32 -3.57 -19.72
C ASP A 33 -0.11 -4.06 -21.11
N PRO A 34 0.57 -5.06 -21.71
CA PRO A 34 0.14 -5.67 -22.96
C PRO A 34 -1.29 -6.21 -22.95
N GLN A 35 -1.84 -6.57 -21.79
CA GLN A 35 -3.25 -6.97 -21.65
C GLN A 35 -4.22 -5.78 -21.45
N GLY A 36 -3.71 -4.55 -21.44
CA GLY A 36 -4.48 -3.32 -21.29
C GLY A 36 -5.06 -3.07 -19.89
N ARG A 37 -4.72 -3.88 -18.88
CA ARG A 37 -5.32 -3.79 -17.54
C ARG A 37 -4.61 -2.82 -16.60
N HIS A 38 -3.32 -2.60 -16.79
CA HIS A 38 -2.51 -1.81 -15.85
C HIS A 38 -1.61 -0.80 -16.55
N ARG A 39 -1.16 0.19 -15.79
CA ARG A 39 -0.14 1.14 -16.17
C ARG A 39 0.82 1.35 -15.00
N VAL A 40 2.10 1.50 -15.31
CA VAL A 40 3.14 1.87 -14.34
C VAL A 40 3.83 3.11 -14.90
N GLY A 41 3.79 4.24 -14.18
CA GLY A 41 4.46 5.48 -14.57
C GLY A 41 5.66 5.75 -13.67
N CYS A 42 6.79 6.12 -14.27
CA CYS A 42 7.92 6.67 -13.52
C CYS A 42 7.69 8.17 -13.31
N LEU A 43 7.06 8.56 -12.21
CA LEU A 43 6.54 9.92 -12.02
C LEU A 43 6.62 10.48 -10.60
N ASP A 44 6.61 11.80 -10.49
CA ASP A 44 6.36 12.51 -9.24
C ASP A 44 4.85 12.67 -9.01
N ALA A 45 4.34 12.10 -7.92
CA ALA A 45 2.93 12.20 -7.53
C ALA A 45 2.45 13.66 -7.34
N ALA A 46 3.37 14.60 -7.06
CA ALA A 46 3.08 16.02 -6.94
C ALA A 46 3.11 16.78 -8.28
N ASP A 47 3.52 16.15 -9.38
CA ASP A 47 3.45 16.71 -10.73
C ASP A 47 2.08 16.41 -11.37
N ALA A 48 1.29 17.45 -11.61
CA ALA A 48 -0.06 17.30 -12.14
C ALA A 48 -0.10 16.80 -13.59
N GLY A 49 0.91 17.12 -14.40
CA GLY A 49 1.00 16.71 -15.80
C GLY A 49 1.29 15.23 -15.90
N GLN A 50 2.31 14.75 -15.17
CA GLN A 50 2.68 13.33 -15.18
C GLN A 50 1.56 12.43 -14.64
N VAL A 51 0.87 12.87 -13.58
CA VAL A 51 -0.31 12.14 -13.06
C VAL A 51 -1.45 12.13 -14.10
N ALA A 52 -1.69 13.25 -14.80
CA ALA A 52 -2.70 13.30 -15.85
C ALA A 52 -2.35 12.36 -17.02
N ASP A 53 -1.09 12.29 -17.42
CA ASP A 53 -0.63 11.39 -18.49
C ASP A 53 -0.81 9.91 -18.10
N LEU A 54 -0.50 9.55 -16.85
CA LEU A 54 -0.71 8.18 -16.35
C LEU A 54 -2.18 7.75 -16.45
N LEU A 55 -3.12 8.62 -16.05
CA LEU A 55 -4.54 8.28 -16.05
C LEU A 55 -5.23 8.48 -17.42
N GLY A 56 -4.81 9.46 -18.20
CA GLY A 56 -5.55 9.92 -19.37
C GLY A 56 -6.98 10.33 -18.99
N ALA A 57 -7.98 9.79 -19.71
CA ALA A 57 -9.39 10.10 -19.47
C ALA A 57 -10.04 9.32 -18.31
N GLU A 58 -9.32 8.38 -17.69
CA GLU A 58 -9.89 7.46 -16.70
C GLU A 58 -10.07 8.14 -15.33
N LYS A 59 -11.06 7.66 -14.56
CA LYS A 59 -11.30 8.07 -13.18
C LYS A 59 -11.26 6.87 -12.25
N ALA A 60 -10.59 7.02 -11.11
CA ALA A 60 -10.41 5.93 -10.16
C ALA A 60 -11.56 5.82 -9.17
N GLN A 61 -12.10 4.61 -8.96
CA GLN A 61 -13.09 4.33 -7.92
C GLN A 61 -12.43 4.20 -6.53
N LEU A 62 -11.13 3.89 -6.50
CA LEU A 62 -10.38 3.73 -5.26
C LEU A 62 -8.94 4.20 -5.44
N ALA A 63 -8.47 5.02 -4.51
CA ALA A 63 -7.07 5.38 -4.36
C ALA A 63 -6.49 4.81 -3.06
N ILE A 64 -5.29 4.23 -3.14
CA ILE A 64 -4.53 3.76 -1.98
C ILE A 64 -3.16 4.42 -2.08
N GLN A 65 -2.85 5.33 -1.16
CA GLN A 65 -1.62 6.11 -1.16
C GLN A 65 -0.77 5.76 0.05
N ASP A 66 0.53 5.55 -0.18
CA ASP A 66 1.53 5.23 0.84
C ASP A 66 2.75 6.16 0.73
N PRO A 67 2.57 7.47 0.94
CA PRO A 67 3.63 8.45 0.76
C PRO A 67 4.79 8.23 1.75
N PRO A 68 6.02 8.70 1.46
CA PRO A 68 7.09 8.80 2.46
C PRO A 68 6.65 9.66 3.66
N TYR A 69 6.99 9.26 4.89
CA TYR A 69 6.47 9.88 6.13
C TYR A 69 7.30 11.05 6.70
N ASN A 70 8.26 11.63 5.98
CA ASN A 70 9.13 12.70 6.49
C ASN A 70 9.98 12.34 7.73
N VAL A 71 10.24 11.05 7.99
CA VAL A 71 10.95 10.60 9.22
C VAL A 71 12.09 9.60 9.04
N ALA A 72 12.18 8.90 7.91
CA ALA A 72 13.35 8.12 7.54
C ALA A 72 13.14 7.56 6.13
N ALA A 73 13.92 8.06 5.18
CA ALA A 73 14.41 7.40 3.96
C ALA A 73 14.72 8.43 2.87
N PHE A 74 14.05 9.59 2.83
CA PHE A 74 14.27 10.57 1.77
C PHE A 74 13.94 11.96 2.29
N GLU A 75 14.96 12.83 2.34
CA GLU A 75 14.89 14.28 2.62
C GLU A 75 14.20 14.64 3.95
N ASP A 76 14.96 15.06 4.97
CA ASP A 76 14.38 15.73 6.14
C ASP A 76 13.89 17.11 5.67
N ARG A 77 12.68 17.13 5.10
CA ARG A 77 12.03 18.36 4.66
C ARG A 77 11.48 19.05 5.89
N GLU A 78 11.60 20.36 5.90
CA GLU A 78 10.87 21.18 6.86
C GLU A 78 9.37 20.88 6.74
N LEU A 79 8.69 20.78 7.88
CA LEU A 79 7.28 20.36 7.93
C LEU A 79 6.38 21.16 6.96
N PRO A 80 6.51 22.49 6.81
CA PRO A 80 5.73 23.26 5.84
C PRO A 80 5.91 22.78 4.38
N ASP A 81 7.15 22.51 3.96
CA ASP A 81 7.45 22.04 2.60
C ASP A 81 6.91 20.62 2.36
N TYR A 82 7.01 19.77 3.39
CA TYR A 82 6.42 18.44 3.36
C TYR A 82 4.87 18.50 3.26
N LEU A 83 4.23 19.41 3.99
CA LEU A 83 2.78 19.61 3.92
C LEU A 83 2.33 20.19 2.58
N GLU A 84 3.12 21.08 1.99
CA GLU A 84 2.86 21.61 0.65
C GLU A 84 2.99 20.52 -0.43
N TRP A 85 4.02 19.67 -0.32
CA TRP A 85 4.14 18.50 -1.18
C TRP A 85 2.94 17.54 -1.00
N ASN A 86 2.49 17.31 0.24
CA ASN A 86 1.28 16.54 0.52
C ASN A 86 0.03 17.15 -0.12
N ARG A 87 -0.11 18.48 -0.01
CA ARG A 87 -1.22 19.23 -0.61
C ARG A 87 -1.32 18.94 -2.12
N ARG A 88 -0.18 18.96 -2.82
CA ARG A 88 -0.10 18.78 -4.27
C ARG A 88 -0.49 17.37 -4.70
N TRP A 89 0.09 16.31 -4.13
CA TRP A 89 -0.26 14.94 -4.55
C TRP A 89 -1.68 14.56 -4.13
N VAL A 90 -2.18 15.08 -2.99
CA VAL A 90 -3.59 14.91 -2.60
C VAL A 90 -4.49 15.55 -3.64
N GLU A 91 -4.23 16.77 -4.07
CA GLU A 91 -5.02 17.44 -5.11
C GLU A 91 -4.98 16.68 -6.45
N ASN A 92 -3.81 16.20 -6.84
CA ASN A 92 -3.68 15.37 -8.05
C ASN A 92 -4.52 14.09 -7.93
N THR A 93 -4.53 13.45 -6.75
CA THR A 93 -5.39 12.29 -6.48
C THR A 93 -6.87 12.66 -6.62
N LEU A 94 -7.32 13.73 -5.95
CA LEU A 94 -8.74 14.13 -5.91
C LEU A 94 -9.30 14.54 -7.27
N ARG A 95 -8.48 15.17 -8.13
CA ARG A 95 -8.85 15.51 -9.51
C ARG A 95 -9.14 14.26 -10.35
N HIS A 96 -8.56 13.12 -9.99
CA HIS A 96 -8.61 11.87 -10.75
C HIS A 96 -9.52 10.81 -10.11
N LEU A 97 -10.06 11.07 -8.91
CA LEU A 97 -11.11 10.23 -8.34
C LEU A 97 -12.43 10.39 -9.09
N ALA A 98 -13.18 9.30 -9.19
CA ALA A 98 -14.58 9.31 -9.59
C ALA A 98 -15.44 10.07 -8.57
N GLU A 99 -16.68 10.41 -8.95
CA GLU A 99 -17.64 11.08 -8.07
C GLU A 99 -17.98 10.27 -6.82
N HIS A 100 -17.92 8.94 -6.92
CA HIS A 100 -18.16 8.00 -5.84
C HIS A 100 -16.93 7.12 -5.67
N ALA A 101 -16.00 7.58 -4.84
CA ALA A 101 -14.70 6.97 -4.70
C ALA A 101 -14.22 6.88 -3.25
N SER A 102 -13.36 5.90 -3.00
CA SER A 102 -12.70 5.69 -1.71
C SER A 102 -11.25 6.16 -1.78
N LEU A 103 -10.75 6.73 -0.70
CA LEU A 103 -9.34 7.15 -0.56
C LEU A 103 -8.79 6.60 0.76
N TYR A 104 -7.72 5.82 0.64
CA TYR A 104 -6.94 5.30 1.76
C TYR A 104 -5.56 5.93 1.74
N VAL A 105 -5.11 6.44 2.88
CA VAL A 105 -3.76 7.00 3.03
C VAL A 105 -3.06 6.38 4.22
N TRP A 106 -1.96 5.68 3.96
CA TRP A 106 -1.07 5.16 4.98
C TRP A 106 -0.22 6.29 5.56
N LEU A 107 -0.11 6.34 6.89
CA LEU A 107 0.70 7.31 7.63
C LEU A 107 1.37 6.70 8.85
N GLY A 108 2.34 7.43 9.40
CA GLY A 108 3.01 7.15 10.67
C GLY A 108 2.80 8.29 11.64
N ALA A 109 2.94 7.99 12.94
CA ALA A 109 2.95 8.99 13.99
C ALA A 109 4.26 8.86 14.76
N ASP A 110 5.29 9.60 14.31
CA ASP A 110 6.62 9.51 14.91
C ASP A 110 6.64 10.17 16.29
N GLN A 111 6.77 9.35 17.32
CA GLN A 111 6.80 9.78 18.71
C GLN A 111 8.00 10.68 19.03
N SER A 112 9.11 10.55 18.29
CA SER A 112 10.31 11.37 18.47
C SER A 112 10.18 12.76 17.85
N ARG A 113 9.26 12.94 16.88
CA ARG A 113 8.98 14.22 16.21
C ARG A 113 7.56 14.73 16.49
N GLY A 114 7.08 14.55 17.73
CA GLY A 114 5.79 15.11 18.15
C GLY A 114 4.58 14.55 17.37
N PHE A 115 4.64 13.30 16.96
CA PHE A 115 3.65 12.56 16.17
C PHE A 115 3.53 12.94 14.69
N GLN A 116 4.46 13.73 14.15
CA GLN A 116 4.47 14.04 12.72
C GLN A 116 4.54 12.77 11.84
N PRO A 117 3.97 12.81 10.62
CA PRO A 117 3.14 13.89 10.06
C PRO A 117 1.63 13.68 10.28
N LEU A 118 1.22 12.67 11.06
CA LEU A 118 -0.19 12.24 11.12
C LEU A 118 -1.17 13.37 11.51
N PRO A 119 -0.99 14.13 12.62
CA PRO A 119 -1.91 15.20 12.98
C PRO A 119 -1.99 16.29 11.90
N ASP A 120 -0.85 16.70 11.36
CA ASP A 120 -0.75 17.77 10.36
C ASP A 120 -1.47 17.38 9.07
N PHE A 121 -1.27 16.13 8.62
CA PHE A 121 -1.96 15.59 7.47
C PHE A 121 -3.48 15.49 7.71
N MET A 122 -3.91 15.06 8.91
CA MET A 122 -5.34 15.03 9.25
C MET A 122 -5.99 16.43 9.19
N LEU A 123 -5.28 17.47 9.60
CA LEU A 123 -5.74 18.86 9.47
C LEU A 123 -5.84 19.29 8.00
N LEU A 124 -4.84 18.95 7.18
CA LEU A 124 -4.86 19.19 5.73
C LEU A 124 -6.06 18.52 5.07
N MET A 125 -6.34 17.26 5.41
CA MET A 125 -7.47 16.49 4.88
C MET A 125 -8.81 17.02 5.37
N ARG A 126 -8.91 17.49 6.63
CA ARG A 126 -10.15 18.10 7.17
C ARG A 126 -10.56 19.37 6.42
N ALA A 127 -9.62 20.07 5.77
CA ALA A 127 -9.92 21.22 4.93
C ALA A 127 -10.54 20.84 3.57
N ARG A 128 -10.50 19.56 3.16
CA ARG A 128 -11.06 19.07 1.89
C ARG A 128 -12.56 18.79 2.01
N LYS A 129 -13.38 19.78 1.68
CA LYS A 129 -14.86 19.71 1.80
C LYS A 129 -15.53 18.62 0.94
N GLU A 130 -14.84 18.14 -0.09
CA GLU A 130 -15.34 17.06 -0.96
C GLU A 130 -15.13 15.65 -0.38
N LEU A 131 -14.41 15.54 0.74
CA LEU A 131 -14.13 14.28 1.42
C LEU A 131 -14.86 14.18 2.76
N GLU A 132 -15.33 12.98 3.06
CA GLU A 132 -15.83 12.60 4.37
C GLU A 132 -14.90 11.55 4.99
N ALA A 133 -14.47 11.77 6.24
CA ALA A 133 -13.76 10.74 6.99
C ALA A 133 -14.70 9.57 7.32
N ARG A 134 -14.28 8.34 7.05
CA ARG A 134 -15.07 7.12 7.31
C ARG A 134 -14.47 6.22 8.37
N SER A 135 -13.15 6.09 8.41
CA SER A 135 -12.50 5.33 9.46
C SER A 135 -11.07 5.79 9.70
N PHE A 136 -10.63 5.61 10.94
CA PHE A 136 -9.23 5.64 11.32
C PHE A 136 -8.88 4.20 11.64
N ILE A 137 -8.08 3.59 10.77
CA ILE A 137 -7.65 2.21 10.85
C ILE A 137 -6.21 2.15 11.37
N THR A 138 -5.91 1.20 12.26
CA THR A 138 -4.55 0.88 12.70
C THR A 138 -4.18 -0.53 12.27
N LEU A 139 -3.10 -0.69 11.52
CA LEU A 139 -2.42 -1.97 11.36
C LEU A 139 -1.43 -2.15 12.51
N ARG A 140 -1.62 -3.22 13.31
CA ARG A 140 -0.67 -3.59 14.35
C ARG A 140 0.48 -4.39 13.74
N ASN A 141 1.65 -3.79 13.67
CA ASN A 141 2.88 -4.48 13.31
C ASN A 141 3.26 -5.50 14.39
N GLN A 142 3.80 -6.65 13.97
CA GLN A 142 4.26 -7.68 14.91
C GLN A 142 5.64 -7.35 15.50
N ARG A 143 6.45 -6.59 14.76
CA ARG A 143 7.73 -6.04 15.21
C ARG A 143 7.63 -4.53 15.35
N GLY A 144 8.42 -3.98 16.26
CA GLY A 144 8.57 -2.55 16.47
C GLY A 144 9.96 -2.24 16.99
N TYR A 145 10.30 -0.96 17.05
CA TYR A 145 11.54 -0.52 17.66
C TYR A 145 11.41 -0.64 19.19
N GLY A 146 12.14 -1.59 19.76
CA GLY A 146 12.22 -1.76 21.21
C GLY A 146 12.90 -0.55 21.85
N THR A 147 12.38 -0.11 22.98
CA THR A 147 12.93 1.01 23.74
C THR A 147 12.80 0.72 25.23
N GLN A 148 13.80 1.14 26.01
CA GLN A 148 13.83 0.94 27.46
C GLN A 148 13.07 2.04 28.21
N LYS A 149 12.81 3.18 27.57
CA LYS A 149 12.25 4.38 28.20
C LYS A 149 10.83 4.70 27.74
N ASN A 150 10.24 3.88 26.87
CA ASN A 150 8.91 4.11 26.30
C ASN A 150 8.26 2.77 25.88
N TRP A 151 7.02 2.84 25.39
CA TRP A 151 6.34 1.70 24.76
C TRP A 151 6.92 1.42 23.37
N MET A 152 6.99 0.13 23.01
CA MET A 152 7.39 -0.27 21.66
C MET A 152 6.39 0.24 20.62
N ALA A 153 6.88 0.94 19.60
CA ALA A 153 6.05 1.44 18.49
C ALA A 153 5.71 0.30 17.51
N VAL A 154 4.46 -0.17 17.54
CA VAL A 154 3.96 -1.31 16.73
C VAL A 154 2.73 -0.96 15.90
N ARG A 155 2.58 0.30 15.54
CA ARG A 155 1.36 0.81 14.89
C ARG A 155 1.71 1.53 13.60
N GLN A 156 0.94 1.25 12.57
CA GLN A 156 0.92 1.97 11.32
C GLN A 156 -0.51 2.37 11.02
N GLU A 157 -0.71 3.64 10.70
CA GLU A 157 -2.05 4.20 10.58
C GLU A 157 -2.49 4.24 9.13
N LEU A 158 -3.80 4.12 8.94
CA LEU A 158 -4.46 4.14 7.66
C LEU A 158 -5.74 4.97 7.80
N LEU A 159 -5.71 6.14 7.19
CA LEU A 159 -6.86 7.03 7.15
C LEU A 159 -7.74 6.65 5.96
N TYR A 160 -9.05 6.50 6.21
CA TYR A 160 -10.03 6.17 5.18
C TYR A 160 -11.03 7.32 5.02
N TYR A 161 -11.07 7.88 3.81
CA TYR A 161 -11.99 8.92 3.37
C TYR A 161 -12.83 8.44 2.18
N VAL A 162 -13.97 9.08 1.96
CA VAL A 162 -14.78 8.88 0.76
C VAL A 162 -15.14 10.20 0.10
N LYS A 163 -15.27 10.17 -1.22
CA LYS A 163 -15.89 11.19 -2.05
C LYS A 163 -17.25 10.64 -2.50
N GLY A 164 -18.33 11.35 -2.20
CA GLY A 164 -19.69 10.89 -2.52
C GLY A 164 -20.08 9.59 -1.80
N ARG A 165 -20.61 8.60 -2.54
CA ARG A 165 -21.16 7.35 -1.99
C ARG A 165 -20.54 6.11 -2.67
N PRO A 166 -19.26 5.81 -2.45
CA PRO A 166 -18.61 4.64 -3.06
C PRO A 166 -19.19 3.31 -2.54
N PRO A 167 -18.98 2.20 -3.28
CA PRO A 167 -19.33 0.87 -2.79
C PRO A 167 -18.54 0.52 -1.52
N PHE A 168 -19.16 -0.26 -0.65
CA PHE A 168 -18.47 -0.91 0.48
C PHE A 168 -18.97 -2.34 0.67
N HIS A 169 -18.11 -3.30 0.36
CA HIS A 169 -18.35 -4.73 0.47
C HIS A 169 -17.79 -5.27 1.78
N VAL A 170 -18.65 -5.90 2.58
CA VAL A 170 -18.25 -6.46 3.88
C VAL A 170 -17.20 -7.56 3.70
N GLN A 171 -16.07 -7.39 4.39
CA GLN A 171 -14.99 -8.39 4.46
C GLN A 171 -15.06 -9.20 5.76
N TYR A 172 -14.41 -10.37 5.74
CA TYR A 172 -14.28 -11.27 6.89
C TYR A 172 -12.81 -11.68 7.06
N THR A 173 -12.39 -11.89 8.31
CA THR A 173 -11.06 -12.39 8.65
C THR A 173 -11.04 -13.92 8.59
N ASN A 174 -9.87 -14.54 8.80
CA ASN A 174 -9.76 -16.00 8.98
C ASN A 174 -10.04 -16.44 10.43
N GLN A 175 -10.34 -15.50 11.33
CA GLN A 175 -10.60 -15.81 12.74
C GLN A 175 -12.05 -16.26 12.92
N PRO A 176 -12.29 -17.48 13.46
CA PRO A 176 -13.63 -17.98 13.68
C PRO A 176 -14.31 -17.21 14.83
N LYS A 177 -15.64 -17.14 14.76
CA LYS A 177 -16.44 -16.68 15.90
C LYS A 177 -16.49 -17.78 16.95
N THR A 178 -15.88 -17.55 18.11
CA THR A 178 -15.96 -18.48 19.26
C THR A 178 -17.20 -18.27 20.13
N LEU A 179 -18.13 -17.40 19.72
CA LEU A 179 -19.30 -17.00 20.50
C LEU A 179 -20.45 -18.02 20.40
N ARG A 180 -20.28 -19.19 21.04
CA ARG A 180 -21.44 -19.90 21.61
C ARG A 180 -21.93 -19.12 22.83
N GLY A 181 -23.25 -18.93 22.97
CA GLY A 181 -23.84 -18.46 24.24
C GLY A 181 -24.14 -16.96 24.39
N TYR A 182 -23.94 -16.12 23.37
CA TYR A 182 -24.44 -14.73 23.38
C TYR A 182 -25.81 -14.63 22.68
N TYR A 183 -26.85 -14.43 23.49
CA TYR A 183 -28.23 -14.30 23.05
C TYR A 183 -28.70 -12.84 23.12
N LYS A 184 -29.45 -12.39 22.13
CA LYS A 184 -30.13 -11.08 22.18
C LYS A 184 -31.57 -11.24 21.75
N LYS A 185 -32.50 -10.60 22.47
CA LYS A 185 -33.92 -10.57 22.09
C LYS A 185 -34.12 -9.51 21.00
N VAL A 186 -34.58 -9.91 19.81
CA VAL A 186 -34.96 -9.00 18.72
C VAL A 186 -36.33 -9.40 18.21
N LYS A 187 -37.24 -8.44 18.10
CA LYS A 187 -38.66 -8.67 17.76
C LYS A 187 -39.30 -9.78 18.62
N GLY A 188 -38.99 -9.80 19.91
CA GLY A 188 -39.53 -10.79 20.85
C GLY A 188 -38.87 -12.18 20.82
N LYS A 189 -38.10 -12.52 19.79
CA LYS A 189 -37.41 -13.81 19.67
C LYS A 189 -36.00 -13.73 20.28
N LEU A 190 -35.68 -14.67 21.16
CA LEU A 190 -34.31 -14.90 21.61
C LEU A 190 -33.58 -15.60 20.47
N THR A 191 -32.58 -14.95 19.87
CA THR A 191 -31.77 -15.58 18.83
C THR A 191 -30.32 -15.58 19.26
N GLU A 192 -29.64 -16.69 19.01
CA GLU A 192 -28.19 -16.77 19.20
C GLU A 192 -27.48 -15.91 18.14
N ASN A 193 -26.37 -15.27 18.50
CA ASN A 193 -25.64 -14.40 17.57
C ASN A 193 -25.19 -15.10 16.27
N LEU A 194 -25.05 -16.43 16.27
CA LEU A 194 -24.74 -17.22 15.08
C LEU A 194 -25.89 -17.24 14.06
N GLU A 195 -27.15 -17.27 14.49
CA GLU A 195 -28.32 -17.28 13.60
C GLU A 195 -28.46 -15.99 12.77
N ARG A 196 -27.80 -14.89 13.19
CA ARG A 196 -27.82 -13.60 12.48
C ARG A 196 -26.59 -13.37 11.59
N SER A 197 -25.58 -14.22 11.73
CA SER A 197 -24.30 -13.99 11.08
C SER A 197 -24.28 -14.54 9.67
N ARG A 198 -23.92 -13.69 8.68
CA ARG A 198 -23.70 -14.13 7.30
C ARG A 198 -22.37 -14.88 7.07
N SER A 199 -21.58 -15.08 8.12
CA SER A 199 -20.27 -15.77 8.05
C SER A 199 -19.90 -16.42 9.38
N PRO A 200 -19.22 -17.58 9.38
CA PRO A 200 -18.63 -18.18 10.58
C PRO A 200 -17.45 -17.38 11.15
N ASN A 201 -16.92 -16.39 10.41
CA ASN A 201 -15.72 -15.66 10.77
C ASN A 201 -16.01 -14.23 11.22
N LEU A 202 -15.07 -13.62 11.96
CA LEU A 202 -15.15 -12.24 12.42
C LEU A 202 -15.06 -11.25 11.25
N ARG A 203 -15.69 -10.09 11.40
CA ARG A 203 -15.43 -8.94 10.53
C ARG A 203 -14.16 -8.25 11.02
N PRO A 204 -13.30 -7.71 10.14
CA PRO A 204 -12.20 -6.87 10.58
C PRO A 204 -12.78 -5.61 11.22
N GLY A 205 -12.27 -5.24 12.40
CA GLY A 205 -12.51 -3.92 12.98
C GLY A 205 -11.66 -2.86 12.29
N ASN A 206 -11.60 -1.66 12.87
CA ASN A 206 -10.65 -0.63 12.49
C ASN A 206 -9.28 -0.77 13.20
N VAL A 207 -9.04 -1.87 13.91
CA VAL A 207 -7.71 -2.26 14.38
C VAL A 207 -7.41 -3.63 13.82
N TRP A 208 -6.48 -3.70 12.88
CA TRP A 208 -6.09 -4.91 12.19
C TRP A 208 -4.95 -5.59 12.94
N THR A 209 -5.28 -6.70 13.57
CA THR A 209 -4.33 -7.54 14.33
C THR A 209 -4.10 -8.89 13.66
N ASP A 210 -4.85 -9.19 12.61
CA ASP A 210 -4.85 -10.45 11.88
C ASP A 210 -4.00 -10.41 10.60
N ILE A 211 -3.41 -9.25 10.29
CA ILE A 211 -2.51 -9.08 9.16
C ILE A 211 -1.07 -9.08 9.68
N GLN A 212 -0.24 -9.93 9.10
CA GLN A 212 1.17 -10.03 9.40
C GLN A 212 1.99 -9.07 8.52
N GLN A 213 3.01 -8.44 9.11
CA GLN A 213 4.00 -7.65 8.36
C GLN A 213 4.84 -8.55 7.43
N VAL A 214 5.25 -8.03 6.28
CA VAL A 214 6.08 -8.78 5.34
C VAL A 214 7.46 -9.06 5.92
N PHE A 215 7.83 -10.34 5.95
CA PHE A 215 9.16 -10.81 6.35
C PHE A 215 9.81 -11.58 5.21
N TYR A 216 11.15 -11.66 5.20
CA TYR A 216 11.95 -12.29 4.14
C TYR A 216 11.57 -13.73 3.78
N ARG A 217 10.90 -14.47 4.69
CA ARG A 217 10.44 -15.85 4.44
C ARG A 217 9.05 -15.96 3.83
N LEU A 218 8.28 -14.86 3.80
CA LEU A 218 6.96 -14.87 3.23
C LEU A 218 7.04 -14.92 1.70
N GLU A 219 6.14 -15.68 1.08
CA GLU A 219 6.06 -15.83 -0.37
C GLU A 219 6.00 -14.48 -1.09
N GLU A 220 5.24 -13.55 -0.54
CA GLU A 220 5.04 -12.22 -1.11
C GLU A 220 6.26 -11.29 -1.00
N ASN A 221 7.31 -11.66 -0.26
CA ASN A 221 8.45 -10.77 -0.03
C ASN A 221 9.16 -10.42 -1.34
N VAL A 222 9.43 -9.13 -1.52
CA VAL A 222 10.24 -8.61 -2.61
C VAL A 222 11.53 -8.05 -2.01
N SER A 223 12.63 -8.78 -2.16
CA SER A 223 13.90 -8.34 -1.59
C SER A 223 14.39 -7.04 -2.24
N GLY A 224 15.02 -6.18 -1.44
CA GLY A 224 15.42 -4.82 -1.80
C GLY A 224 14.38 -3.72 -1.54
N CYS A 225 13.10 -4.09 -1.43
CA CYS A 225 12.01 -3.18 -1.05
C CYS A 225 11.97 -3.01 0.49
N TYR A 226 12.13 -1.78 0.98
CA TYR A 226 12.36 -1.52 2.42
C TYR A 226 11.10 -1.34 3.25
N ALA A 227 9.98 -0.99 2.62
CA ALA A 227 8.72 -0.69 3.30
C ALA A 227 7.50 -1.39 2.66
N GLN A 228 7.68 -2.60 2.12
CA GLN A 228 6.59 -3.34 1.46
C GLN A 228 5.38 -3.52 2.38
N LYS A 229 4.21 -3.07 1.92
CA LYS A 229 2.93 -3.35 2.59
C LYS A 229 2.48 -4.79 2.37
N PRO A 230 1.83 -5.43 3.37
CA PRO A 230 1.29 -6.79 3.23
C PRO A 230 0.19 -6.86 2.17
N LEU A 231 0.23 -7.89 1.33
CA LEU A 231 -0.75 -8.12 0.28
C LEU A 231 -2.16 -8.30 0.85
N LEU A 232 -2.31 -8.98 1.99
CA LEU A 232 -3.60 -9.16 2.66
C LEU A 232 -4.24 -7.83 3.10
N ALA A 233 -3.45 -6.80 3.42
CA ALA A 233 -3.97 -5.47 3.72
C ALA A 233 -4.56 -4.81 2.46
N MET A 234 -3.86 -4.93 1.32
CA MET A 234 -4.32 -4.38 0.05
C MET A 234 -5.54 -5.14 -0.46
N ASP A 235 -5.55 -6.48 -0.41
CA ASP A 235 -6.72 -7.29 -0.77
C ASP A 235 -7.96 -6.87 0.01
N ARG A 236 -7.81 -6.66 1.33
CA ARG A 236 -8.90 -6.19 2.19
C ARG A 236 -9.45 -4.84 1.73
N ILE A 237 -8.60 -3.89 1.37
CA ILE A 237 -9.00 -2.55 0.91
C ILE A 237 -9.66 -2.65 -0.47
N VAL A 238 -9.01 -3.32 -1.42
CA VAL A 238 -9.49 -3.49 -2.81
C VAL A 238 -10.85 -4.16 -2.83
N LEU A 239 -11.00 -5.28 -2.12
CA LEU A 239 -12.26 -6.03 -2.07
C LEU A 239 -13.36 -5.27 -1.31
N ALA A 240 -13.01 -4.49 -0.28
CA ALA A 240 -14.00 -3.71 0.44
C ALA A 240 -14.51 -2.51 -0.37
N SER A 241 -13.64 -1.82 -1.10
CA SER A 241 -13.92 -0.44 -1.52
C SER A 241 -13.88 -0.22 -3.03
N SER A 242 -13.94 -1.30 -3.82
CA SER A 242 -14.03 -1.24 -5.28
C SER A 242 -14.78 -2.44 -5.87
N ASP A 243 -15.33 -2.25 -7.06
CA ASP A 243 -15.94 -3.29 -7.88
C ASP A 243 -14.93 -3.89 -8.89
N PRO A 244 -15.12 -5.15 -9.35
CA PRO A 244 -14.32 -5.70 -10.44
C PRO A 244 -14.36 -4.82 -11.70
N GLY A 245 -13.25 -4.74 -12.43
CA GLY A 245 -13.11 -3.97 -13.66
C GLY A 245 -12.86 -2.47 -13.48
N THR A 246 -13.04 -1.91 -12.27
CA THR A 246 -12.81 -0.48 -12.03
C THR A 246 -11.33 -0.16 -11.93
N VAL A 247 -11.01 1.13 -12.11
CA VAL A 247 -9.65 1.66 -12.01
C VAL A 247 -9.34 2.01 -10.57
N LEU A 248 -8.16 1.58 -10.13
CA LEU A 248 -7.50 2.02 -8.92
C LEU A 248 -6.25 2.83 -9.23
N VAL A 249 -5.91 3.75 -8.33
CA VAL A 249 -4.64 4.48 -8.37
C VAL A 249 -3.83 4.32 -7.08
N ASP A 250 -2.53 4.26 -7.25
CA ASP A 250 -1.51 4.24 -6.21
C ASP A 250 -0.26 4.95 -6.75
N PHE A 251 0.02 6.16 -6.29
CA PHE A 251 1.15 6.95 -6.80
C PHE A 251 2.45 6.68 -6.06
N PHE A 252 2.49 5.65 -5.22
CA PHE A 252 3.65 5.23 -4.42
C PHE A 252 3.87 3.72 -4.55
N GLY A 253 4.02 3.25 -5.79
CA GLY A 253 3.93 1.84 -6.15
C GLY A 253 4.95 0.94 -5.45
N HIS A 254 6.18 1.40 -5.22
CA HIS A 254 7.26 0.71 -4.50
C HIS A 254 7.42 -0.78 -4.90
N SER A 255 6.90 -1.71 -4.10
CA SER A 255 6.98 -3.16 -4.34
C SER A 255 5.86 -3.70 -5.24
N GLY A 256 4.96 -2.85 -5.74
CA GLY A 256 3.83 -3.20 -6.58
C GLY A 256 2.73 -3.99 -5.86
N THR A 257 2.57 -3.82 -4.54
CA THR A 257 1.59 -4.62 -3.77
C THR A 257 0.15 -4.29 -4.18
N THR A 258 -0.19 -3.02 -4.36
CA THR A 258 -1.52 -2.60 -4.83
C THR A 258 -1.79 -3.09 -6.25
N LEU A 259 -0.81 -2.96 -7.15
CA LEU A 259 -0.87 -3.48 -8.51
C LEU A 259 -1.19 -4.98 -8.54
N LEU A 260 -0.44 -5.78 -7.76
CA LEU A 260 -0.65 -7.22 -7.66
C LEU A 260 -2.01 -7.57 -7.07
N SER A 261 -2.47 -6.85 -6.04
CA SER A 261 -3.81 -7.07 -5.46
C SER A 261 -4.92 -6.80 -6.49
N CYS A 262 -4.78 -5.74 -7.29
CA CYS A 262 -5.73 -5.43 -8.36
C CYS A 262 -5.78 -6.54 -9.42
N GLU A 263 -4.61 -7.01 -9.88
CA GLU A 263 -4.50 -8.11 -10.83
C GLU A 263 -5.23 -9.37 -10.32
N ARG A 264 -4.96 -9.77 -9.07
CA ARG A 264 -5.53 -10.96 -8.42
C ARG A 264 -7.06 -10.89 -8.27
N HIS A 265 -7.60 -9.70 -8.20
CA HIS A 265 -9.02 -9.46 -7.97
C HIS A 265 -9.73 -8.89 -9.21
N GLY A 266 -9.09 -8.86 -10.37
CA GLY A 266 -9.73 -8.42 -11.62
C GLY A 266 -10.09 -6.94 -11.62
N ARG A 267 -9.26 -6.08 -11.01
CA ARG A 267 -9.32 -4.62 -11.12
C ARG A 267 -8.19 -4.11 -12.01
N ARG A 268 -8.35 -2.88 -12.51
CA ARG A 268 -7.28 -2.16 -13.23
C ARG A 268 -6.50 -1.31 -12.23
N CYS A 269 -5.20 -1.18 -12.43
CA CYS A 269 -4.36 -0.40 -11.53
C CYS A 269 -3.40 0.47 -12.32
N PHE A 270 -3.49 1.77 -12.09
CA PHE A 270 -2.59 2.77 -12.65
C PHE A 270 -1.73 3.28 -11.52
N THR A 271 -0.48 2.82 -11.48
CA THR A 271 0.43 3.10 -10.38
C THR A 271 1.56 4.01 -10.82
N GLY A 272 1.93 4.97 -9.97
CA GLY A 272 3.07 5.85 -10.14
C GLY A 272 4.16 5.48 -9.15
N GLU A 273 5.41 5.72 -9.53
CA GLU A 273 6.57 5.57 -8.66
C GLU A 273 7.68 6.49 -9.18
N ILE A 274 8.36 7.21 -8.30
CA ILE A 274 9.35 8.21 -8.74
C ILE A 274 10.65 7.54 -9.19
N ASP A 275 10.92 6.35 -8.68
CA ASP A 275 12.15 5.61 -8.92
C ASP A 275 11.99 4.54 -10.03
N PRO A 276 12.75 4.64 -11.13
CA PRO A 276 12.77 3.64 -12.20
C PRO A 276 12.92 2.19 -11.74
N ILE A 277 13.70 1.93 -10.68
CA ILE A 277 13.93 0.58 -10.18
C ILE A 277 12.67 0.02 -9.53
N PHE A 278 11.97 0.82 -8.73
CA PHE A 278 10.71 0.39 -8.11
C PHE A 278 9.59 0.29 -9.17
N CYS A 279 9.59 1.11 -10.23
CA CYS A 279 8.74 0.88 -11.40
C CYS A 279 9.00 -0.49 -12.03
N GLU A 280 10.26 -0.82 -12.30
CA GLU A 280 10.65 -2.10 -12.91
C GLU A 280 10.25 -3.29 -12.02
N ILE A 281 10.43 -3.17 -10.70
CA ILE A 281 9.98 -4.17 -9.72
C ILE A 281 8.46 -4.37 -9.78
N CYS A 282 7.67 -3.30 -9.87
CA CYS A 282 6.22 -3.39 -10.02
C CYS A 282 5.84 -4.22 -11.25
N ILE A 283 6.45 -3.92 -12.40
CA ILE A 283 6.15 -4.60 -13.67
C ILE A 283 6.58 -6.07 -13.61
N ARG A 284 7.81 -6.36 -13.14
CA ARG A 284 8.32 -7.73 -12.99
C ARG A 284 7.48 -8.56 -12.04
N ARG A 285 6.97 -7.96 -10.96
CA ARG A 285 6.12 -8.67 -9.99
C ARG A 285 4.79 -9.07 -10.59
N LEU A 286 4.19 -8.18 -11.40
CA LEU A 286 2.98 -8.49 -12.16
C LEU A 286 3.22 -9.63 -13.16
N GLU A 287 4.29 -9.53 -13.96
CA GLU A 287 4.64 -10.54 -14.97
C GLU A 287 4.94 -11.89 -14.35
N ARG A 288 5.68 -11.91 -13.23
CA ARG A 288 5.97 -13.13 -12.47
C ARG A 288 4.72 -13.79 -11.93
N TYR A 289 3.80 -13.03 -11.35
CA TYR A 289 2.54 -13.57 -10.86
C TYR A 289 1.71 -14.19 -12.00
N ARG A 290 1.63 -13.51 -13.15
CA ARG A 290 0.92 -14.04 -14.32
C ARG A 290 1.54 -15.30 -14.90
N ALA A 291 2.87 -15.37 -14.94
CA ALA A 291 3.59 -16.51 -15.51
C ALA A 291 3.61 -17.72 -14.57
N LEU A 292 3.78 -17.51 -13.26
CA LEU A 292 4.11 -18.56 -12.29
C LEU A 292 3.14 -18.68 -11.11
N GLY A 293 2.20 -17.75 -10.95
CA GLY A 293 1.31 -17.68 -9.79
C GLY A 293 1.97 -17.21 -8.50
N LEU A 294 3.26 -16.80 -8.54
CA LEU A 294 4.04 -16.45 -7.36
C LEU A 294 3.83 -14.99 -6.94
N LEU A 295 3.68 -14.76 -5.63
CA LEU A 295 3.38 -13.44 -5.07
C LEU A 295 4.60 -12.52 -4.89
N GLY A 296 5.80 -13.08 -4.99
CA GLY A 296 7.08 -12.41 -4.75
C GLY A 296 8.25 -13.35 -5.01
N TRP A 297 9.35 -13.13 -4.31
CA TRP A 297 10.61 -13.86 -4.46
C TRP A 297 11.15 -14.43 -3.15
N GLN A 298 10.43 -14.31 -2.04
CA GLN A 298 10.89 -14.76 -0.71
C GLN A 298 12.28 -14.19 -0.40
N ASN A 299 13.29 -15.06 -0.28
CA ASN A 299 14.66 -14.67 0.05
C ASN A 299 15.57 -14.49 -1.18
N SER A 300 14.96 -14.33 -2.34
CA SER A 300 15.61 -14.02 -3.61
C SER A 300 15.08 -12.68 -4.14
N HIS A 301 15.21 -12.34 -5.44
CA HIS A 301 14.97 -10.96 -5.89
C HIS A 301 14.50 -10.78 -7.34
N PRO A 302 13.95 -9.58 -7.70
CA PRO A 302 13.39 -9.33 -9.04
C PRO A 302 14.37 -9.35 -10.22
N PHE A 303 15.67 -9.37 -9.95
CA PHE A 303 16.73 -9.24 -10.95
C PHE A 303 17.64 -10.48 -11.02
N GLU A 304 17.13 -11.65 -10.61
CA GLU A 304 17.89 -12.92 -10.56
C GLU A 304 18.48 -13.36 -11.90
N ALA A 305 17.85 -12.97 -13.01
CA ALA A 305 18.34 -13.34 -14.34
C ALA A 305 19.57 -12.51 -14.74
N GLU A 306 19.66 -11.28 -14.21
CA GLU A 306 20.67 -10.30 -14.57
C GLU A 306 21.82 -10.23 -13.56
N LEU A 307 21.52 -10.39 -12.27
CA LEU A 307 22.51 -10.43 -11.21
C LEU A 307 22.80 -11.89 -10.86
N GLY A 308 24.09 -12.26 -10.87
CA GLY A 308 24.56 -13.48 -10.23
C GLY A 308 24.38 -13.43 -8.70
N PRO A 309 25.10 -14.28 -7.94
CA PRO A 309 25.13 -14.16 -6.49
C PRO A 309 25.56 -12.75 -6.07
N VAL A 310 24.70 -12.06 -5.34
CA VAL A 310 24.97 -10.75 -4.75
C VAL A 310 25.61 -11.03 -3.39
N GLU A 311 26.77 -10.45 -3.12
CA GLU A 311 27.38 -10.60 -1.80
C GLU A 311 26.40 -10.10 -0.73
N PRO A 312 26.18 -10.85 0.37
CA PRO A 312 25.29 -10.39 1.42
C PRO A 312 25.82 -9.05 1.92
N ALA A 313 25.04 -7.99 1.79
CA ALA A 313 25.37 -6.73 2.40
C ALA A 313 25.64 -6.97 3.88
N SER A 314 26.82 -6.57 4.36
CA SER A 314 27.11 -6.60 5.78
C SER A 314 26.02 -5.79 6.46
N TYR A 315 25.10 -6.47 7.17
CA TYR A 315 24.10 -5.79 7.99
C TYR A 315 24.87 -5.00 9.04
N SER A 316 25.16 -3.73 8.74
CA SER A 316 25.65 -2.77 9.71
C SER A 316 24.54 -2.66 10.74
N LYS A 317 24.78 -3.26 11.91
CA LYS A 317 23.98 -3.02 13.10
C LYS A 317 24.11 -1.53 13.43
N ARG A 318 23.16 -0.73 12.96
CA ARG A 318 22.82 0.55 13.59
C ARG A 318 21.51 0.36 14.32
#